data_AF-A0A7S4NIM4-F1
#
_entry.id   AF-A0A7S4NIM4-F1
#
_cell.length_a   1.000
_cell.length_b   1.000
_cell.length_c   1.000
_cell.angle_alpha   90.00
_cell.angle_beta   90.00
_cell.angle_gamma   90.00
#
_symmetry.space_group_name_H-M   'P 1'
#
loop_
_entity.id
_entity.type
_entity.pdbx_description
1 polymer ?
#
loop_
_entity_poly.entity_id
_entity_poly.type
_entity_poly.pdbx_seq_one_letter_code
_entity_poly.pdbx_strand_id
1 'polypeptide(L)'
;GGKFEEMRRNGCQLGPTVLNALIDGHMAKGDGKGAMRWFTLGLEEKIVPFSSCMRAGEDGSLYIDLHSMSPNASVLALEYGLSFNPPGKNVTVVTGQGKHSPGRQSVLKPAVKNFLEREGLEAKEDERNAGRLVIAKMKGSRTVAALCTVVLVTMWLVGIVIAREWLVQLRRRVEVGKDKRKVEDLQREL
;
A
#
# COMPACT_ATOMS: atom_id res chain seq x y z
N GLY A 1 -9.11 12.55 -21.91
CA GLY A 1 -8.88 11.10 -21.77
C GLY A 1 -7.52 10.90 -21.15
N GLY A 2 -7.44 10.16 -20.04
CA GLY A 2 -6.15 9.88 -19.41
C GLY A 2 -5.29 8.96 -20.29
N LYS A 3 -3.96 9.01 -20.13
CA LYS A 3 -2.99 8.11 -20.81
C LYS A 3 -3.39 6.62 -20.75
N PHE A 4 -4.12 6.26 -19.71
CA PHE A 4 -4.64 4.91 -19.50
C PHE A 4 -5.78 4.52 -20.45
N GLU A 5 -6.73 5.41 -20.73
CA GLU A 5 -7.75 5.16 -21.75
C GLU A 5 -7.11 4.99 -23.13
N GLU A 6 -6.06 5.75 -23.40
CA GLU A 6 -5.29 5.64 -24.63
C GLU A 6 -4.58 4.29 -24.73
N MET A 7 -3.93 3.83 -23.65
CA MET A 7 -3.34 2.49 -23.59
C MET A 7 -4.38 1.39 -23.84
N ARG A 8 -5.56 1.46 -23.21
CA ARG A 8 -6.65 0.51 -23.46
C ARG A 8 -7.15 0.56 -24.91
N ARG A 9 -7.33 1.75 -25.48
CA ARG A 9 -7.75 1.93 -26.88
C ARG A 9 -6.74 1.31 -27.85
N ASN A 10 -5.47 1.31 -27.49
CA ASN A 10 -4.40 0.70 -28.27
C ASN A 10 -4.20 -0.80 -27.97
N GLY A 11 -5.09 -1.44 -27.21
CA GLY A 11 -5.02 -2.86 -26.89
C GLY A 11 -3.96 -3.22 -25.84
N CYS A 12 -3.35 -2.25 -25.16
CA CYS A 12 -2.43 -2.53 -24.07
C CYS A 12 -3.20 -2.91 -22.81
N GLN A 13 -2.99 -4.15 -22.34
CA GLN A 13 -3.50 -4.57 -21.03
C GLN A 13 -2.56 -4.06 -19.93
N LEU A 14 -3.12 -3.31 -18.98
CA LEU A 14 -2.36 -2.91 -17.81
C LEU A 14 -2.22 -4.12 -16.88
N GLY A 15 -0.98 -4.50 -16.62
CA GLY A 15 -0.65 -5.54 -15.66
C GLY A 15 0.38 -5.05 -14.64
N PRO A 16 0.66 -5.83 -13.59
CA PRO A 16 1.64 -5.46 -12.56
C PRO A 16 3.00 -5.09 -13.14
N THR A 17 3.49 -5.82 -14.16
CA THR A 17 4.78 -5.53 -14.80
C THR A 17 4.81 -4.16 -15.48
N VAL A 18 3.73 -3.78 -16.17
CA VAL A 18 3.63 -2.48 -16.86
C VAL A 18 3.58 -1.35 -15.83
N LEU A 19 2.78 -1.51 -14.77
CA LEU A 19 2.71 -0.55 -13.67
C LEU A 19 4.07 -0.36 -13.01
N ASN A 20 4.78 -1.46 -12.71
CA ASN A 20 6.09 -1.40 -12.07
C ASN A 20 7.09 -0.65 -12.94
N ALA A 21 7.09 -0.89 -14.27
CA ALA A 21 7.95 -0.17 -15.19
C ALA A 21 7.64 1.34 -15.24
N LEU A 22 6.35 1.72 -15.23
CA LEU A 22 5.94 3.12 -15.20
C LEU A 22 6.34 3.81 -13.89
N ILE A 23 6.05 3.17 -12.76
CA ILE A 23 6.45 3.65 -11.43
C ILE A 23 7.97 3.82 -11.36
N ASP A 24 8.72 2.81 -11.82
CA ASP A 24 10.17 2.83 -11.81
C ASP A 24 10.73 3.97 -12.68
N GLY A 25 10.21 4.14 -13.89
CA GLY A 25 10.61 5.23 -14.79
C GLY A 25 10.35 6.63 -14.21
N HIS A 26 9.28 6.81 -13.43
CA HIS A 26 9.03 8.07 -12.71
C HIS A 26 9.97 8.26 -11.51
N MET A 27 10.17 7.22 -10.70
CA MET A 27 11.05 7.26 -9.52
C MET A 27 12.53 7.49 -9.90
N ALA A 28 12.98 6.90 -11.02
CA ALA A 28 14.32 7.11 -11.57
C ALA A 28 14.58 8.57 -11.98
N LYS A 29 13.52 9.31 -12.34
CA LYS A 29 13.57 10.75 -12.68
C LYS A 29 13.35 11.67 -11.47
N GLY A 30 13.16 11.11 -10.27
CA GLY A 30 12.78 11.88 -9.08
C GLY A 30 11.33 12.38 -9.10
N ASP A 31 10.49 11.93 -10.03
CA ASP A 31 9.07 12.31 -10.11
C ASP A 31 8.22 11.40 -9.21
N GLY A 32 8.36 11.58 -7.90
CA GLY A 32 7.57 10.83 -6.91
C GLY A 32 6.06 11.00 -7.07
N LYS A 33 5.60 12.19 -7.51
CA LYS A 33 4.18 12.45 -7.74
C LYS A 33 3.65 11.68 -8.95
N GLY A 34 4.44 11.56 -10.02
CA GLY A 34 4.12 10.71 -11.17
C GLY A 34 4.08 9.24 -10.80
N ALA A 35 5.07 8.77 -10.05
CA ALA A 35 5.12 7.39 -9.54
C ALA A 35 3.88 7.06 -8.70
N MET A 36 3.52 7.93 -7.75
CA MET A 36 2.36 7.70 -6.88
C MET A 36 1.04 7.71 -7.65
N ARG A 37 0.91 8.55 -8.68
CA ARG A 37 -0.28 8.54 -9.56
C ARG A 37 -0.48 7.18 -10.24
N TRP A 38 0.58 6.57 -10.76
CA TRP A 38 0.50 5.24 -11.36
C TRP A 38 0.23 4.15 -10.33
N PHE A 39 0.83 4.27 -9.15
CA PHE A 39 0.57 3.37 -8.05
C PHE A 39 -0.92 3.39 -7.63
N THR A 40 -1.49 4.57 -7.39
CA THR A 40 -2.91 4.75 -7.05
C THR A 40 -3.82 4.23 -8.15
N LEU A 41 -3.53 4.55 -9.42
CA LEU A 41 -4.32 4.06 -10.55
C LEU A 41 -4.35 2.53 -10.62
N GLY A 42 -3.21 1.87 -10.35
CA GLY A 42 -3.17 0.40 -10.26
C GLY A 42 -4.17 -0.14 -9.25
N LEU A 43 -4.20 0.45 -8.05
CA LEU A 43 -5.13 0.05 -7.00
C LEU A 43 -6.60 0.29 -7.38
N GLU A 44 -6.92 1.42 -8.02
CA GLU A 44 -8.26 1.73 -8.54
C GLU A 44 -8.73 0.68 -9.57
N GLU A 45 -7.79 0.20 -10.38
CA GLU A 45 -7.99 -0.84 -11.38
C GLU A 45 -7.89 -2.27 -10.82
N LYS A 46 -7.80 -2.42 -9.49
CA LYS A 46 -7.66 -3.70 -8.77
C LYS A 46 -6.42 -4.49 -9.18
N ILE A 47 -5.39 -3.81 -9.67
CA ILE A 47 -4.08 -4.38 -9.99
C ILE A 47 -3.13 -4.03 -8.85
N VAL A 48 -2.62 -5.04 -8.14
CA VAL A 48 -1.69 -4.83 -7.04
C VAL A 48 -0.31 -4.45 -7.60
N PRO A 49 0.18 -3.21 -7.41
CA PRO A 49 1.53 -2.84 -7.83
C PRO A 49 2.57 -3.69 -7.10
N PHE A 50 3.72 -3.91 -7.73
CA PHE A 50 4.82 -4.73 -7.21
C PHE A 50 4.51 -6.21 -6.96
N SER A 51 3.28 -6.67 -7.21
CA SER A 51 2.94 -8.10 -7.07
C SER A 51 3.81 -9.01 -7.94
N SER A 52 4.30 -8.55 -9.09
CA SER A 52 5.24 -9.34 -9.92
C SER A 52 6.62 -9.53 -9.30
N CYS A 53 7.03 -8.69 -8.34
CA CYS A 53 8.28 -8.82 -7.60
C CYS A 53 8.11 -9.32 -6.16
N MET A 54 6.90 -9.68 -5.75
CA MET A 54 6.61 -10.16 -4.40
C MET A 54 6.05 -11.57 -4.43
N ARG A 55 6.50 -12.44 -3.51
CA ARG A 55 5.99 -13.80 -3.35
C ARG A 55 5.92 -14.17 -1.88
N ALA A 56 4.84 -14.84 -1.47
CA ALA A 56 4.77 -15.45 -0.16
C ALA A 56 5.53 -16.79 -0.18
N GLY A 57 6.36 -17.03 0.82
CA GLY A 57 6.93 -18.34 1.11
C GLY A 57 5.90 -19.25 1.78
N GLU A 58 6.11 -20.57 1.71
CA GLU A 58 5.25 -21.58 2.34
C GLU A 58 5.16 -21.40 3.86
N ASP A 59 6.23 -20.89 4.48
CA ASP A 59 6.30 -20.57 5.91
C ASP A 59 5.65 -19.22 6.27
N GLY A 60 5.06 -18.53 5.30
CA GLY A 60 4.51 -17.19 5.43
C GLY A 60 5.57 -16.08 5.46
N SER A 61 6.83 -16.37 5.12
CA SER A 61 7.83 -15.34 4.85
C SER A 61 7.48 -14.56 3.58
N LEU A 62 8.02 -13.34 3.46
CA LEU A 62 7.87 -12.53 2.26
C LEU A 62 9.18 -12.52 1.46
N TYR A 63 9.09 -12.78 0.16
CA TYR A 63 10.19 -12.67 -0.78
C TYR A 63 9.95 -11.48 -1.71
N ILE A 64 10.92 -10.57 -1.80
CA ILE A 64 10.84 -9.35 -2.61
C ILE A 64 12.05 -9.30 -3.55
N ASP A 65 11.81 -9.26 -4.85
CA ASP A 65 12.86 -9.25 -5.87
C ASP A 65 13.00 -7.90 -6.58
N LEU A 66 14.02 -7.13 -6.18
CA LEU A 66 14.22 -5.74 -6.60
C LEU A 66 15.32 -5.58 -7.66
N HIS A 67 15.98 -6.68 -8.09
CA HIS A 67 17.24 -6.60 -8.85
C HIS A 67 17.18 -5.85 -10.19
N SER A 68 15.98 -5.62 -10.74
CA SER A 68 15.75 -4.94 -12.01
C SER A 68 15.12 -3.54 -11.86
N MET A 69 15.02 -3.02 -10.64
CA MET A 69 14.39 -1.72 -10.36
C MET A 69 15.43 -0.63 -10.11
N SER A 70 15.04 0.64 -10.21
CA SER A 70 15.84 1.77 -9.72
C SER A 70 15.90 1.80 -8.18
N PRO A 71 16.90 2.47 -7.57
CA PRO A 71 17.01 2.58 -6.11
C PRO A 71 15.75 3.11 -5.43
N ASN A 72 15.17 4.18 -5.99
CA ASN A 72 13.99 4.83 -5.43
C ASN A 72 12.75 3.93 -5.51
N ALA A 73 12.53 3.26 -6.65
CA ALA A 73 11.41 2.33 -6.79
C ALA A 73 11.58 1.07 -5.94
N SER A 74 12.83 0.61 -5.75
CA SER A 74 13.16 -0.51 -4.87
C SER A 74 12.78 -0.21 -3.42
N VAL A 75 13.09 1.00 -2.95
CA VAL A 75 12.71 1.45 -1.61
C VAL A 75 11.18 1.51 -1.47
N LEU A 76 10.48 2.09 -2.46
CA LEU A 76 9.01 2.15 -2.45
C LEU A 76 8.37 0.76 -2.45
N ALA A 77 8.88 -0.17 -3.27
CA ALA A 77 8.41 -1.55 -3.31
C ALA A 77 8.68 -2.28 -1.99
N LEU A 78 9.86 -2.07 -1.39
CA LEU A 78 10.21 -2.65 -0.10
C LEU A 78 9.29 -2.13 1.01
N GLU A 79 9.10 -0.82 1.10
CA GLU A 79 8.18 -0.18 2.04
C GLU A 79 6.76 -0.73 1.91
N TYR A 80 6.26 -0.80 0.66
CA TYR A 80 4.96 -1.40 0.38
C TYR A 80 4.89 -2.86 0.82
N GLY A 81 5.89 -3.69 0.48
CA GLY A 81 5.90 -5.11 0.85
C GLY A 81 5.97 -5.34 2.35
N LEU A 82 6.77 -4.55 3.08
CA LEU A 82 6.87 -4.64 4.54
C LEU A 82 5.54 -4.31 5.23
N SER A 83 4.69 -3.46 4.64
CA SER A 83 3.37 -3.14 5.20
C SER A 83 2.41 -4.33 5.23
N PHE A 84 2.62 -5.35 4.38
CA PHE A 84 1.82 -6.60 4.36
C PHE A 84 2.51 -7.77 5.05
N ASN A 85 3.78 -7.64 5.46
CA ASN A 85 4.50 -8.76 6.04
C ASN A 85 3.92 -9.08 7.44
N PRO A 86 3.49 -10.33 7.69
CA PRO A 86 2.95 -10.69 9.00
C PRO A 86 4.00 -10.51 10.11
N PRO A 87 3.58 -10.08 11.32
CA PRO A 87 4.48 -9.97 12.46
C PRO A 87 5.23 -11.28 12.73
N GLY A 88 6.53 -11.18 13.02
CA GLY A 88 7.34 -12.36 13.34
C GLY A 88 7.71 -13.24 12.15
N LYS A 89 7.43 -12.83 10.91
CA LYS A 89 7.90 -13.49 9.68
C LYS A 89 9.12 -12.76 9.12
N ASN A 90 10.02 -13.53 8.51
CA ASN A 90 11.22 -13.01 7.86
C ASN A 90 10.87 -12.42 6.50
N VAL A 91 11.66 -11.45 6.06
CA VAL A 91 11.58 -10.90 4.70
C VAL A 91 12.90 -11.12 4.00
N THR A 92 12.86 -11.73 2.83
CA THR A 92 14.01 -11.91 1.95
C THR A 92 13.94 -10.89 0.83
N VAL A 93 14.97 -10.05 0.71
CA VAL A 93 15.07 -9.01 -0.32
C VAL A 93 16.22 -9.33 -1.26
N VAL A 94 15.97 -9.40 -2.56
CA VAL A 94 17.00 -9.59 -3.58
C VAL A 94 17.29 -8.26 -4.26
N THR A 95 18.52 -7.77 -4.13
CA THR A 95 19.00 -6.48 -4.64
C THR A 95 19.94 -6.64 -5.84
N GLY A 96 20.11 -7.87 -6.33
CA GLY A 96 21.04 -8.23 -7.39
C GLY A 96 22.50 -8.31 -6.91
N GLN A 97 23.32 -9.06 -7.65
CA GLN A 97 24.73 -9.30 -7.29
C GLN A 97 25.69 -8.17 -7.73
N GLY A 98 25.19 -7.14 -8.44
CA GLY A 98 26.02 -6.04 -8.92
C GLY A 98 27.01 -6.41 -10.03
N LYS A 99 26.89 -7.59 -10.66
CA LYS A 99 27.84 -8.10 -11.68
C LYS A 99 28.07 -7.15 -12.87
N HIS A 100 27.11 -6.29 -13.18
CA HIS A 100 27.15 -5.36 -14.30
C HIS A 100 27.37 -3.89 -13.89
N SER A 101 27.53 -3.62 -12.59
CA SER A 101 27.77 -2.26 -12.09
C SER A 101 29.27 -1.93 -12.06
N PRO A 102 29.67 -0.66 -12.23
CA PRO A 102 31.04 -0.22 -11.96
C PRO A 102 31.48 -0.64 -10.55
N GLY A 103 32.64 -1.28 -10.43
CA GLY A 103 33.13 -1.81 -9.15
C GLY A 103 32.41 -3.07 -8.65
N ARG A 104 31.57 -3.73 -9.47
CA ARG A 104 30.79 -4.93 -9.12
C ARG A 104 29.87 -4.75 -7.91
N GLN A 105 29.52 -3.51 -7.57
CA GLN A 105 28.68 -3.19 -6.42
C GLN A 105 27.26 -2.82 -6.88
N SER A 106 26.26 -3.54 -6.36
CA SER A 106 24.87 -3.17 -6.62
C SER A 106 24.57 -1.79 -6.01
N VAL A 107 24.07 -0.86 -6.81
CA VAL A 107 23.61 0.47 -6.34
C VAL A 107 22.35 0.33 -5.47
N LEU A 108 21.61 -0.77 -5.63
CA LEU A 108 20.40 -1.06 -4.87
C LEU A 108 20.69 -1.45 -3.43
N LYS A 109 21.74 -2.23 -3.19
CA LYS A 109 22.05 -2.73 -1.84
C LYS A 109 22.26 -1.58 -0.84
N PRO A 110 23.06 -0.54 -1.12
CA PRO A 110 23.17 0.64 -0.25
C PRO A 110 21.83 1.33 0.00
N ALA A 111 21.03 1.56 -1.04
CA ALA A 111 19.73 2.22 -0.89
C ALA A 111 18.77 1.44 0.02
N VAL A 112 18.71 0.12 -0.15
CA VAL A 112 17.91 -0.78 0.69
C VAL A 112 18.45 -0.81 2.13
N LYS A 113 19.77 -0.91 2.33
CA LYS A 113 20.36 -0.90 3.68
C LYS A 113 20.08 0.42 4.41
N ASN A 114 20.24 1.56 3.74
CA ASN A 114 19.97 2.88 4.31
C ASN A 114 18.49 3.03 4.71
N PHE A 115 17.57 2.51 3.87
CA PHE A 115 16.15 2.46 4.22
C PHE A 115 15.92 1.62 5.48
N LEU A 116 16.44 0.39 5.52
CA LEU A 116 16.24 -0.52 6.64
C LEU A 116 16.82 0.05 7.95
N GLU A 117 18.00 0.65 7.91
CA GLU A 117 18.62 1.32 9.05
C GLU A 117 17.76 2.47 9.58
N ARG A 118 17.24 3.32 8.69
CA ARG A 118 16.33 4.42 9.07
C ARG A 118 15.04 3.92 9.71
N GLU A 119 14.50 2.80 9.24
CA GLU A 119 13.32 2.16 9.82
C GLU A 119 13.65 1.33 11.09
N GLY A 120 14.90 1.28 11.52
CA GLY A 120 15.34 0.51 12.69
C GLY A 120 15.25 -1.01 12.48
N LEU A 121 15.36 -1.47 11.23
CA LEU A 121 15.28 -2.87 10.84
C LEU A 121 16.67 -3.47 10.61
N GLU A 122 16.96 -4.55 11.32
CA GLU A 122 18.20 -5.29 11.13
C GLU A 122 18.10 -6.23 9.92
N ALA A 123 19.09 -6.14 9.03
CA ALA A 123 19.21 -7.01 7.86
C ALA A 123 20.60 -7.64 7.81
N LYS A 124 20.63 -8.95 7.54
CA LYS A 124 21.87 -9.70 7.34
C LYS A 124 21.98 -10.10 5.87
N GLU A 125 23.19 -10.12 5.35
CA GLU A 125 23.43 -10.65 4.01
C GLU A 125 23.38 -12.18 4.05
N ASP A 126 22.79 -12.81 3.03
CA ASP A 126 22.79 -14.27 2.89
C ASP A 126 24.21 -14.72 2.53
N GLU A 127 24.80 -15.59 3.36
CA GLU A 127 26.16 -16.13 3.17
C GLU A 127 26.33 -16.85 1.82
N ARG A 128 25.23 -17.38 1.26
CA ARG A 128 25.23 -18.11 -0.02
C ARG A 128 24.95 -17.20 -1.21
N ASN A 129 24.48 -15.98 -1.00
CA ASN A 129 24.14 -15.06 -2.07
C ASN A 129 24.31 -13.60 -1.66
N ALA A 130 25.43 -13.01 -2.07
CA ALA A 130 25.74 -11.60 -1.81
C ALA A 130 24.69 -10.61 -2.39
N GLY A 131 23.81 -11.04 -3.29
CA GLY A 131 22.71 -10.21 -3.79
C GLY A 131 21.46 -10.21 -2.90
N ARG A 132 21.45 -10.96 -1.79
CA ARG A 132 20.26 -11.21 -0.98
C ARG A 132 20.47 -10.72 0.45
N LEU A 133 19.45 -10.04 0.96
CA LEU A 133 19.34 -9.58 2.34
C LEU A 133 18.20 -10.33 3.02
N VAL A 134 18.44 -10.80 4.24
CA VAL A 134 17.44 -11.42 5.11
C VAL A 134 17.18 -10.46 6.25
N ILE A 135 15.97 -9.93 6.29
CA ILE A 135 15.46 -9.08 7.37
C ILE A 135 14.89 -10.03 8.41
N ALA A 136 15.54 -10.06 9.57
CA ALA A 136 15.11 -10.89 10.69
C ALA A 136 13.76 -10.39 11.22
N LYS A 137 12.94 -11.33 11.71
CA LYS A 137 11.61 -11.11 12.31
C LYS A 137 11.40 -9.68 12.80
N MET A 138 10.53 -8.94 12.11
CA MET A 138 10.15 -7.61 12.56
C MET A 138 9.51 -7.75 13.95
N LYS A 139 10.20 -7.27 14.99
CA LYS A 139 9.55 -6.96 16.27
C LYS A 139 8.53 -5.89 15.91
N GLY A 140 7.24 -6.20 16.05
CA GLY A 140 6.13 -5.40 15.50
C GLY A 140 6.47 -3.91 15.45
N SER A 141 6.66 -3.39 14.22
CA SER A 141 7.09 -2.02 14.01
C SER A 141 6.10 -1.10 14.71
N ARG A 142 6.59 -0.32 15.68
CA ARG A 142 5.76 0.63 16.44
C ARG A 142 5.04 1.61 15.50
N THR A 143 5.63 1.90 14.34
CA THR A 143 5.11 2.83 13.34
C THR A 143 3.90 2.26 12.60
N VAL A 144 3.94 0.98 12.19
CA VAL A 144 2.80 0.33 11.51
C VAL A 144 1.65 0.09 12.48
N ALA A 145 1.95 -0.28 13.73
CA ALA A 145 0.94 -0.37 14.77
C ALA A 145 0.28 0.98 15.05
N ALA A 146 1.07 2.08 15.07
CA ALA A 146 0.54 3.42 15.24
C ALA A 146 -0.33 3.86 14.05
N LEU A 147 0.09 3.61 12.81
CA LEU A 147 -0.68 3.91 11.60
C LEU A 147 -2.00 3.12 11.54
N CYS A 148 -1.97 1.80 11.78
CA CYS A 148 -3.19 1.00 11.88
C CYS A 148 -4.11 1.50 12.99
N THR A 149 -3.56 1.90 14.13
CA THR A 149 -4.36 2.48 15.23
C THR A 149 -5.00 3.80 14.79
N VAL A 150 -4.26 4.70 14.14
CA VAL A 150 -4.79 5.97 13.64
C VAL A 150 -5.90 5.74 12.60
N VAL A 151 -5.70 4.82 11.66
CA VAL A 151 -6.71 4.46 10.64
C VAL A 151 -7.96 3.87 11.29
N LEU A 152 -7.80 2.91 12.22
CA LEU A 152 -8.94 2.31 12.92
C LEU A 152 -9.71 3.34 13.76
N VAL A 153 -9.00 4.23 14.45
CA VAL A 153 -9.61 5.33 15.22
C VAL A 153 -10.35 6.29 14.31
N THR A 154 -9.77 6.69 13.17
CA THR A 154 -10.46 7.58 12.23
C THR A 154 -11.68 6.92 11.60
N MET A 155 -11.60 5.65 11.20
CA MET A 155 -12.76 4.90 10.71
C MET A 155 -13.87 4.79 11.76
N TRP A 156 -13.51 4.53 13.01
CA TRP A 156 -14.46 4.48 14.12
C TRP A 156 -15.13 5.83 14.37
N LEU A 157 -14.38 6.93 14.37
CA LEU A 157 -14.92 8.29 14.52
C LEU A 157 -15.86 8.67 13.36
N VAL A 158 -15.50 8.34 12.12
CA VAL A 158 -16.39 8.55 10.95
C VAL A 158 -17.68 7.75 11.11
N GLY A 159 -17.60 6.50 11.55
CA GLY A 159 -18.78 5.68 11.85
C GLY A 159 -19.70 6.30 12.90
N ILE A 160 -19.13 6.89 13.97
CA ILE A 160 -19.91 7.60 15.01
C ILE A 160 -20.62 8.82 14.44
N VAL A 161 -19.94 9.62 13.61
CA VAL A 161 -20.54 10.82 13.01
C VAL A 161 -21.72 10.42 12.11
N ILE A 162 -21.56 9.40 11.28
CA ILE A 162 -22.61 8.88 10.40
C ILE A 162 -23.80 8.35 11.23
N ALA A 163 -23.54 7.56 12.28
CA ALA A 163 -24.58 7.02 13.15
C ALA A 163 -25.35 8.13 13.88
N ARG A 164 -24.66 9.18 14.35
CA ARG A 164 -25.28 10.33 15.01
C ARG A 164 -26.19 11.11 14.05
N GLU A 165 -25.74 11.35 12.83
CA GLU A 165 -26.57 12.03 11.81
C GLU A 165 -27.80 11.19 11.47
N TRP A 166 -27.63 9.88 11.32
CA TRP A 166 -28.75 8.96 11.09
C TRP A 166 -29.77 8.99 12.24
N LEU A 167 -29.33 9.00 13.50
CA LEU A 167 -30.20 9.13 14.67
C LEU A 167 -30.96 10.47 14.69
N VAL A 168 -30.31 11.56 14.30
CA VAL A 168 -30.97 12.88 14.17
C VAL A 168 -32.06 12.84 13.11
N GLN A 169 -31.79 12.25 11.94
CA GLN A 169 -32.79 12.08 10.89
C GLN A 169 -33.94 11.18 11.31
N LEU A 170 -33.65 10.08 12.03
CA LEU A 170 -34.67 9.18 12.56
C LEU A 170 -35.59 9.89 13.55
N ARG A 171 -35.02 10.68 14.48
CA ARG A 171 -35.80 11.47 15.45
C ARG A 171 -36.75 12.44 14.76
N ARG A 172 -36.26 13.18 13.75
CA ARG A 172 -37.10 14.10 12.95
C ARG A 172 -38.27 13.36 12.28
N ARG A 173 -38.04 12.17 11.71
CA ARG A 173 -39.11 11.37 11.11
C ARG A 173 -40.15 10.91 12.14
N VAL A 174 -39.72 10.55 13.34
CA VAL A 174 -40.63 10.14 14.43
C VAL A 174 -41.46 11.33 14.93
N GLU A 175 -40.87 12.51 15.09
CA GLU A 175 -41.58 13.73 15.51
C GLU A 175 -42.63 14.15 14.48
N VAL A 176 -42.27 14.21 13.19
CA VAL A 176 -43.22 14.48 12.10
C VAL A 176 -44.34 13.44 12.06
N GLY A 177 -44.04 12.17 12.31
CA GLY A 177 -45.05 11.10 12.36
C GLY A 177 -45.97 11.13 13.59
N LYS A 178 -45.56 11.78 14.69
CA LYS A 178 -46.42 12.01 15.87
C LYS A 178 -47.37 13.18 15.64
N ASP A 179 -46.87 14.26 15.02
CA ASP A 179 -47.71 15.41 14.67
C ASP A 179 -48.74 15.04 13.61
N LYS A 180 -48.38 14.21 12.63
CA LYS A 180 -49.33 13.76 11.61
C LYS A 180 -50.49 12.94 12.21
N ARG A 181 -50.21 12.08 13.19
CA ARG A 181 -51.26 11.32 13.91
C ARG A 181 -52.19 12.22 14.72
N LYS A 182 -51.65 13.21 15.44
CA LYS A 182 -52.48 14.20 16.17
C LYS A 182 -53.41 14.99 15.26
N VAL A 183 -52.96 15.35 14.06
CA VAL A 183 -53.79 16.05 13.07
C VAL A 183 -54.89 15.14 12.51
N GLU A 184 -54.58 13.88 12.21
CA GLU A 184 -55.56 12.90 11.74
C GLU A 184 -56.61 12.57 12.81
N ASP A 185 -56.24 12.54 14.09
CA ASP A 185 -57.16 12.33 15.21
C ASP A 185 -58.09 13.56 15.41
N LEU A 186 -57.54 14.78 15.38
CA LEU A 186 -58.33 16.02 15.45
C LEU A 186 -59.30 16.18 14.27
N GLN A 187 -58.96 15.66 13.09
CA GLN A 187 -59.85 15.68 11.92
C GLN A 187 -60.99 14.66 11.99
N ARG A 188 -60.92 13.63 12.85
CA ARG A 188 -62.02 12.68 13.07
C ARG A 188 -63.01 13.13 14.14
N GLU A 189 -62.59 14.06 15.00
CA GLU A 189 -63.44 14.65 16.06
C GLU A 189 -64.26 15.85 15.56
N LEU A 190 -63.98 16.37 14.37
CA LEU A 190 -64.73 17.42 13.66
C LEU A 190 -65.73 16.82 12.66
#